data_AF-A0A849Z2E0-F1
#
_entry.id   AF-A0A849Z2E0-F1
#
_cell.length_a   1.000
_cell.length_b   1.000
_cell.length_c   1.000
_cell.angle_alpha   90.00
_cell.angle_beta   90.00
_cell.angle_gamma   90.00
#
_symmetry.space_group_name_H-M   'P 1'
#
loop_
_entity.id
_entity.type
_entity.pdbx_description
1 polymer ?
#
loop_
_entity_poly.entity_id
_entity_poly.type
_entity_poly.pdbx_seq_one_letter_code
_entity_poly.pdbx_strand_id
1 'polypeptide(L)'
;MRRTRALLGSGLLLVQGLAFGMFLTGCLVTPQAQAAKDFGCSEDRIRVENLGDNVSMADGCEKKDIYGYLPTTDRWVSLVERASFELSCKREELTITPLAPRQMGVSGCGAKRVYVLVDAGWVLDSGSSESPPPAAPATAAPAAPATAAPAAPSAAPAE
;
A
#
# COMPACT_ATOMS: atom_id res chain seq x y z
N MET A 1 -28.14 -26.19 40.96
CA MET A 1 -26.97 -26.20 41.84
C MET A 1 -26.43 -24.77 41.93
N ARG A 2 -26.52 -24.16 43.11
CA ARG A 2 -26.08 -22.79 43.40
C ARG A 2 -24.63 -22.82 43.87
N ARG A 3 -23.76 -21.95 43.36
CA ARG A 3 -22.50 -21.60 44.03
C ARG A 3 -22.33 -20.09 44.07
N THR A 4 -22.67 -19.56 45.22
CA THR A 4 -22.33 -18.27 45.80
C THR A 4 -20.84 -18.27 46.22
N ARG A 5 -20.12 -17.16 46.03
CA ARG A 5 -18.90 -16.66 46.74
C ARG A 5 -18.25 -15.60 45.84
N ALA A 6 -17.66 -14.50 46.30
CA ALA A 6 -17.66 -13.77 47.56
C ALA A 6 -17.08 -12.38 47.23
N LEU A 7 -17.71 -11.32 47.75
CA LEU A 7 -17.15 -9.97 47.84
C LEU A 7 -16.04 -9.97 48.90
N LEU A 8 -14.85 -9.43 48.62
CA LEU A 8 -13.81 -8.95 49.57
C LEU A 8 -12.55 -8.68 48.72
N GLY A 9 -11.91 -7.52 48.69
CA GLY A 9 -12.11 -6.30 49.43
C GLY A 9 -11.32 -5.14 48.81
N SER A 10 -11.78 -3.94 49.10
CA SER A 10 -11.08 -2.69 48.87
C SER A 10 -9.76 -2.64 49.63
N GLY A 11 -8.70 -2.19 48.96
CA GLY A 11 -7.39 -1.99 49.57
C GLY A 11 -6.53 -1.02 48.75
N LEU A 12 -6.65 0.26 49.11
CA LEU A 12 -5.61 1.29 49.07
C LEU A 12 -5.24 1.99 47.74
N LEU A 13 -5.60 3.28 47.74
CA LEU A 13 -5.07 4.36 46.92
C LEU A 13 -3.54 4.46 47.00
N LEU A 14 -2.90 4.61 45.84
CA LEU A 14 -1.67 5.39 45.69
C LEU A 14 -1.94 6.49 44.65
N VAL A 15 -2.44 7.61 45.17
CA VAL A 15 -2.38 8.94 44.57
C VAL A 15 -0.97 9.46 44.82
N GLN A 16 -0.23 9.76 43.74
CA GLN A 16 0.97 10.60 43.59
C GLN A 16 1.78 9.98 42.45
N GLY A 17 2.14 10.65 41.36
CA GLY A 17 2.38 12.07 41.14
C GLY A 17 3.48 12.13 40.08
N LEU A 18 3.56 13.25 39.36
CA LEU A 18 4.41 13.53 38.18
C LEU A 18 3.74 13.07 36.87
N ALA A 19 3.04 13.95 36.15
CA ALA A 19 3.66 15.09 35.47
C ALA A 19 4.92 14.66 34.66
N PHE A 20 4.85 13.56 33.92
CA PHE A 20 5.40 13.55 32.56
C PHE A 20 4.42 14.36 31.72
N GLY A 21 4.49 15.68 31.69
CA GLY A 21 5.70 16.44 31.42
C GLY A 21 5.68 16.74 29.93
N MET A 22 4.97 17.83 29.57
CA MET A 22 5.10 18.53 28.30
C MET A 22 5.19 17.66 27.03
N PHE A 23 4.06 17.24 26.48
CA PHE A 23 3.90 17.06 25.02
C PHE A 23 3.85 18.44 24.33
N LEU A 24 4.86 19.28 24.60
CA LEU A 24 5.25 20.41 23.74
C LEU A 24 6.30 19.94 22.72
N THR A 25 6.34 18.65 22.42
CA THR A 25 6.95 18.13 21.21
C THR A 25 6.11 18.69 20.07
N GLY A 26 6.65 19.71 19.38
CA GLY A 26 6.05 20.24 18.17
C GLY A 26 5.60 19.09 17.29
N CYS A 27 4.40 19.20 16.72
CA CYS A 27 3.78 18.21 15.87
C CYS A 27 4.60 17.98 14.59
N LEU A 28 5.79 17.41 14.72
CA LEU A 28 6.55 16.88 13.60
C LEU A 28 5.66 15.77 13.05
N VAL A 29 5.03 16.05 11.92
CA VAL A 29 4.15 15.08 11.27
C VAL A 29 5.05 13.96 10.80
N THR A 30 5.03 12.84 11.52
CA THR A 30 5.70 11.62 11.09
C THR A 30 4.87 11.00 9.95
N PRO A 31 5.50 10.26 9.04
CA PRO A 31 4.75 9.54 8.00
C PRO A 31 3.79 8.52 8.62
N GLN A 32 4.13 7.98 9.79
CA GLN A 32 3.30 7.04 10.54
C GLN A 32 2.02 7.71 11.07
N ALA A 33 2.12 8.89 11.67
CA ALA A 33 0.98 9.66 12.17
C ALA A 33 0.06 10.12 11.02
N GLN A 34 0.66 10.56 9.90
CA GLN A 34 -0.11 10.91 8.70
C GLN A 34 -0.86 9.69 8.15
N ALA A 35 -0.18 8.55 7.99
CA ALA A 35 -0.79 7.33 7.48
C ALA A 35 -1.88 6.78 8.41
N ALA A 36 -1.68 6.81 9.72
CA ALA A 36 -2.68 6.41 10.70
C ALA A 36 -3.99 7.22 10.53
N LYS A 37 -3.87 8.53 10.36
CA LYS A 37 -4.99 9.43 10.08
C LYS A 37 -5.68 9.08 8.76
N ASP A 38 -4.92 8.94 7.68
CA ASP A 38 -5.47 8.65 6.35
C ASP A 38 -6.10 7.25 6.26
N PHE A 39 -5.55 6.29 7.01
CA PHE A 39 -6.05 4.92 7.06
C PHE A 39 -7.22 4.77 8.04
N GLY A 40 -7.39 5.72 8.96
CA GLY A 40 -8.43 5.69 9.99
C GLY A 40 -8.17 4.66 11.07
N CYS A 41 -6.90 4.45 11.44
CA CYS A 41 -6.52 3.49 12.47
C CYS A 41 -5.37 3.99 13.34
N SER A 42 -5.03 3.24 14.39
CA SER A 42 -4.03 3.64 15.37
C SER A 42 -2.60 3.52 14.84
N GLU A 43 -1.72 4.42 15.27
CA GLU A 43 -0.32 4.50 14.78
C GLU A 43 0.45 3.20 15.03
N ASP A 44 0.19 2.48 16.12
CA ASP A 44 0.81 1.19 16.44
C ASP A 44 0.50 0.08 15.42
N ARG A 45 -0.51 0.28 14.58
CA ARG A 45 -0.90 -0.64 13.49
C ARG A 45 -0.34 -0.23 12.13
N ILE A 46 0.43 0.85 12.08
CA ILE A 46 1.10 1.33 10.86
C ILE A 46 2.58 0.93 10.91
N ARG A 47 3.02 0.27 9.84
CA ARG A 47 4.44 0.05 9.56
C ARG A 47 4.89 1.06 8.52
N VAL A 48 6.03 1.70 8.76
CA VAL A 48 6.64 2.62 7.80
C VAL A 48 8.00 2.06 7.37
N GLU A 49 8.21 2.02 6.07
CA GLU A 49 9.49 1.72 5.44
C GLU A 49 10.00 2.98 4.73
N ASN A 50 11.25 3.38 5.00
CA ASN A 50 11.87 4.51 4.31
C ASN A 50 12.43 4.04 2.96
N LEU A 51 11.98 4.66 1.86
CA LEU A 51 12.40 4.32 0.51
C LEU A 51 13.53 5.23 -0.03
N GLY A 52 14.02 6.17 0.78
CA GLY A 52 15.01 7.19 0.39
C GLY A 52 14.38 8.51 -0.09
N ASP A 53 15.20 9.56 -0.18
CA ASP A 53 14.86 10.86 -0.79
C ASP A 53 13.50 11.46 -0.38
N ASN A 54 13.21 11.47 0.93
CA ASN A 54 11.94 11.97 1.49
C ASN A 54 10.71 11.16 1.07
N VAL A 55 10.88 9.89 0.69
CA VAL A 55 9.79 8.97 0.37
C VAL A 55 9.69 7.87 1.42
N SER A 56 8.47 7.54 1.82
CA SER A 56 8.19 6.47 2.76
C SER A 56 6.96 5.69 2.34
N MET A 57 7.02 4.38 2.46
CA MET A 57 5.88 3.48 2.28
C MET A 57 5.23 3.24 3.63
N ALA A 58 3.92 3.41 3.71
CA ALA A 58 3.15 3.05 4.89
C ALA A 58 2.23 1.87 4.56
N ASP A 59 2.20 0.89 5.46
CA ASP A 59 1.37 -0.31 5.35
C ASP A 59 0.70 -0.58 6.71
N GLY A 60 -0.60 -0.79 6.70
CA GLY A 60 -1.36 -1.04 7.92
C GLY A 60 -2.85 -1.02 7.66
N CYS A 61 -3.62 -1.73 8.48
CA CYS A 61 -5.08 -1.70 8.44
C CYS A 61 -5.65 -2.03 7.03
N GLU A 62 -5.04 -3.01 6.37
CA GLU A 62 -5.37 -3.47 5.01
C GLU A 62 -5.21 -2.39 3.92
N LYS A 63 -4.50 -1.31 4.24
CA LYS A 63 -4.21 -0.20 3.34
C LYS A 63 -2.70 -0.05 3.18
N LYS A 64 -2.33 0.45 2.01
CA LYS A 64 -0.95 0.74 1.64
C LYS A 64 -0.88 2.05 0.87
N ASP A 65 0.14 2.85 1.12
CA ASP A 65 0.35 4.13 0.43
C ASP A 65 1.83 4.48 0.39
N ILE A 66 2.20 5.36 -0.55
CA ILE A 66 3.52 5.98 -0.64
C ILE A 66 3.36 7.47 -0.32
N TYR A 67 4.09 7.91 0.68
CA TYR A 67 4.13 9.29 1.11
C TYR A 67 5.43 9.97 0.67
N GLY A 68 5.31 11.17 0.12
CA GLY A 68 6.43 12.07 -0.12
C GLY A 68 6.43 13.21 0.90
N TYR A 69 7.56 13.52 1.51
CA TYR A 69 7.72 14.65 2.43
C TYR A 69 8.12 15.92 1.67
N LEU A 70 7.36 16.99 1.87
CA LEU A 70 7.55 18.29 1.26
C LEU A 70 8.16 19.27 2.27
N PRO A 71 9.47 19.56 2.20
CA PRO A 71 10.13 20.44 3.17
C PRO A 71 9.61 21.89 3.12
N THR A 72 9.05 22.31 1.97
CA THR A 72 8.47 23.65 1.76
C THR A 72 7.21 23.89 2.57
N THR A 73 6.46 22.83 2.89
CA THR A 73 5.16 22.89 3.56
C THR A 73 5.10 22.02 4.81
N ASP A 74 6.23 21.42 5.20
CA ASP A 74 6.39 20.54 6.37
C ASP A 74 5.26 19.50 6.48
N ARG A 75 5.00 18.79 5.37
CA ARG A 75 3.89 17.83 5.28
C ARG A 75 4.24 16.60 4.46
N TRP A 76 3.55 15.51 4.75
CA TRP A 76 3.52 14.31 3.93
C TRP A 76 2.35 14.37 2.95
N VAL A 77 2.56 13.93 1.70
CA VAL A 77 1.54 13.87 0.65
C VAL A 77 1.41 12.46 0.08
N SER A 78 0.16 11.99 -0.02
CA SER A 78 -0.19 10.66 -0.50
C SER A 78 -0.08 10.56 -2.03
N LEU A 79 0.61 9.54 -2.51
CA LEU A 79 0.63 9.19 -3.94
C LEU A 79 -0.69 8.52 -4.36
N VAL A 80 -1.23 7.62 -3.53
CA VAL A 80 -2.48 6.91 -3.86
C VAL A 80 -3.64 7.88 -4.01
N GLU A 81 -3.73 8.90 -3.14
CA GLU A 81 -4.76 9.94 -3.24
C GLU A 81 -4.67 10.66 -4.59
N ARG A 82 -3.46 11.13 -4.96
CA ARG A 82 -3.23 11.80 -6.23
C ARG A 82 -3.59 10.90 -7.42
N ALA A 83 -3.10 9.67 -7.43
CA ALA A 83 -3.32 8.73 -8.53
C ALA A 83 -4.78 8.28 -8.63
N SER A 84 -5.47 8.06 -7.50
CA SER A 84 -6.89 7.69 -7.48
C SER A 84 -7.77 8.76 -8.11
N PHE A 85 -7.46 10.03 -7.82
CA PHE A 85 -8.14 11.18 -8.41
C PHE A 85 -7.87 11.27 -9.92
N GLU A 86 -6.61 11.23 -10.34
CA GLU A 86 -6.26 11.38 -11.77
C GLU A 86 -6.72 10.22 -12.63
N LEU A 87 -6.63 8.99 -12.13
CA LEU A 87 -7.02 7.78 -12.86
C LEU A 87 -8.52 7.48 -12.73
N SER A 88 -9.26 8.25 -11.92
CA SER A 88 -10.65 7.94 -11.53
C SER A 88 -10.80 6.48 -11.05
N CYS A 89 -9.82 6.03 -10.25
CA CYS A 89 -9.64 4.64 -9.88
C CYS A 89 -9.74 4.49 -8.36
N LYS A 90 -10.33 3.37 -7.89
CA LYS A 90 -10.37 3.10 -6.45
C LYS A 90 -8.97 2.81 -5.93
N ARG A 91 -8.72 3.17 -4.67
CA ARG A 91 -7.41 3.01 -4.03
C ARG A 91 -6.94 1.54 -4.04
N GLU A 92 -7.87 0.61 -3.85
CA GLU A 92 -7.63 -0.83 -3.79
C GLU A 92 -7.34 -1.45 -5.16
N GLU A 93 -7.67 -0.73 -6.25
CA GLU A 93 -7.46 -1.16 -7.63
C GLU A 93 -6.14 -0.59 -8.20
N LEU A 94 -5.39 0.18 -7.41
CA LEU A 94 -4.09 0.75 -7.77
C LEU A 94 -2.95 -0.16 -7.30
N THR A 95 -2.00 -0.42 -8.20
CA THR A 95 -0.73 -1.07 -7.92
C THR A 95 0.40 -0.06 -8.10
N ILE A 96 1.29 0.03 -7.11
CA ILE A 96 2.43 0.95 -7.12
C ILE A 96 3.73 0.16 -7.26
N THR A 97 4.60 0.60 -8.16
CA THR A 97 5.91 0.02 -8.44
C THR A 97 6.98 1.11 -8.29
N PRO A 98 7.92 0.98 -7.33
CA PRO A 98 9.07 1.88 -7.24
C PRO A 98 9.93 1.77 -8.50
N LEU A 99 10.24 2.90 -9.14
CA LEU A 99 11.11 2.95 -10.34
C LEU A 99 12.46 3.58 -10.01
N ALA A 100 12.44 4.65 -9.20
CA ALA A 100 13.61 5.34 -8.65
C ALA A 100 13.22 5.97 -7.29
N PRO A 101 14.16 6.48 -6.48
CA PRO A 101 13.86 6.98 -5.13
C PRO A 101 12.70 7.98 -5.05
N ARG A 102 12.58 8.88 -6.03
CA ARG A 102 11.48 9.87 -6.13
C ARG A 102 10.50 9.60 -7.27
N GLN A 103 10.56 8.41 -7.89
CA GLN A 103 9.75 8.07 -9.06
C GLN A 103 8.99 6.76 -8.85
N MET A 104 7.67 6.84 -8.99
CA MET A 104 6.75 5.75 -8.74
C MET A 104 5.89 5.49 -9.97
N GLY A 105 5.90 4.27 -10.47
CA GLY A 105 4.93 3.79 -11.45
C GLY A 105 3.63 3.42 -10.74
N VAL A 106 2.49 3.87 -11.27
CA VAL A 106 1.16 3.52 -10.76
C VAL A 106 0.34 2.94 -11.90
N SER A 107 -0.27 1.78 -11.67
CA SER A 107 -1.14 1.11 -12.63
C SER A 107 -2.46 0.71 -11.99
N GLY A 108 -3.58 0.89 -12.68
CA GLY A 108 -4.91 0.50 -12.23
C GLY A 108 -5.99 1.01 -13.18
N CYS A 109 -7.18 0.41 -13.13
CA CYS A 109 -8.32 0.82 -13.96
C CYS A 109 -8.02 0.97 -15.47
N GLY A 110 -7.11 0.14 -16.01
CA GLY A 110 -6.74 0.14 -17.43
C GLY A 110 -5.73 1.22 -17.85
N ALA A 111 -5.16 1.98 -16.91
CA ALA A 111 -4.18 3.02 -17.18
C ALA A 111 -2.87 2.78 -16.40
N LYS A 112 -1.77 3.35 -16.92
CA LYS A 112 -0.46 3.39 -16.25
C LYS A 112 0.11 4.79 -16.30
N ARG A 113 0.67 5.26 -15.19
CA ARG A 113 1.26 6.60 -15.07
C ARG A 113 2.53 6.51 -14.25
N VAL A 114 3.43 7.46 -14.45
CA VAL A 114 4.64 7.61 -13.64
C VAL A 114 4.55 8.95 -12.92
N TYR A 115 4.74 8.93 -11.61
CA TYR A 115 4.74 10.11 -10.77
C TYR A 115 6.14 10.40 -10.26
N VAL A 116 6.49 11.67 -10.21
CA VAL A 116 7.74 12.16 -9.62
C VAL A 116 7.41 13.05 -8.44
N LEU A 117 8.10 12.86 -7.32
CA LEU A 117 8.01 13.75 -6.17
C LEU A 117 8.84 15.02 -6.45
N VAL A 118 8.17 16.17 -6.53
CA VAL A 118 8.80 17.50 -6.59
C VAL A 118 8.40 18.33 -5.36
N ASP A 119 8.93 19.55 -5.21
CA ASP A 119 8.68 20.39 -4.03
C ASP A 119 7.20 20.82 -3.87
N ALA A 120 6.40 20.69 -4.93
CA ALA A 120 4.97 20.94 -4.94
C ALA A 120 4.11 19.69 -4.65
N GLY A 121 4.72 18.49 -4.53
CA GLY A 121 4.00 17.22 -4.37
C GLY A 121 4.29 16.21 -5.46
N TRP A 122 3.44 15.19 -5.54
CA TRP A 122 3.46 14.21 -6.64
C TRP A 122 2.92 14.84 -7.92
N VAL A 123 3.75 14.88 -8.96
CA VAL A 123 3.37 15.35 -10.29
C VAL A 123 3.51 14.23 -11.31
N LEU A 124 2.66 14.25 -12.33
CA LEU A 124 2.77 13.31 -13.44
C LEU A 124 4.06 13.60 -14.23
N ASP A 125 4.84 12.57 -14.50
CA ASP A 125 6.01 12.64 -15.37
C ASP A 125 5.54 12.81 -16.82
N SER A 126 5.60 14.04 -17.33
CA SER A 126 5.21 14.37 -18.71
C SER A 126 6.12 13.73 -19.76
N GLY A 127 7.32 13.26 -19.37
CA GLY A 127 8.20 12.47 -20.22
C GLY A 127 7.70 11.05 -20.46
N SER A 128 6.80 10.56 -19.60
CA SER A 128 6.10 9.29 -19.78
C SER A 128 4.92 9.48 -20.73
N SER A 129 5.22 9.87 -21.97
CA SER A 129 4.29 9.63 -23.07
C SER A 129 4.07 8.12 -23.06
N GLU A 130 2.83 7.69 -22.79
CA GLU A 130 2.41 6.30 -22.82
C GLU A 130 2.87 5.73 -24.16
N SER A 131 4.01 5.02 -24.14
CA SER A 131 4.50 4.35 -25.33
C SER A 131 3.35 3.45 -25.74
N PRO A 132 2.79 3.61 -26.96
CA PRO A 132 1.57 2.92 -27.34
C PRO A 132 1.76 1.45 -26.98
N PRO A 133 0.80 0.83 -26.26
CA PRO A 133 0.96 -0.53 -25.77
C PRO A 133 1.49 -1.37 -26.93
N PRO A 134 2.59 -2.12 -26.74
CA PRO A 134 3.17 -2.89 -27.82
C PRO A 134 2.03 -3.66 -28.45
N ALA A 135 1.76 -3.38 -29.74
CA ALA A 135 0.60 -3.87 -30.44
C ALA A 135 0.47 -5.34 -30.06
N ALA A 136 -0.64 -5.69 -29.38
CA ALA A 136 -0.82 -7.02 -28.81
C ALA A 136 -0.35 -8.02 -29.87
N PRO A 137 0.61 -8.91 -29.55
CA PRO A 137 1.18 -9.80 -30.56
C PRO A 137 0.00 -10.44 -31.25
N ALA A 138 -0.16 -10.13 -32.55
CA ALA A 138 -1.32 -10.53 -33.32
C ALA A 138 -1.51 -12.00 -33.03
N THR A 139 -2.60 -12.34 -32.33
CA THR A 139 -2.86 -13.68 -31.85
C THR A 139 -2.59 -14.60 -33.00
N ALA A 140 -1.50 -15.37 -32.92
CA ALA A 140 -1.16 -16.32 -33.95
C ALA A 140 -2.42 -17.16 -34.13
N ALA A 141 -3.01 -17.10 -35.32
CA ALA A 141 -4.22 -17.81 -35.65
C ALA A 141 -4.09 -19.24 -35.09
N PRO A 142 -5.08 -19.75 -34.36
CA PRO A 142 -4.97 -21.04 -33.70
C PRO A 142 -4.47 -22.06 -34.71
N ALA A 143 -3.28 -22.61 -34.45
CA ALA A 143 -2.75 -23.71 -35.25
C ALA A 143 -3.82 -24.81 -35.22
N ALA A 144 -4.28 -25.18 -36.42
CA ALA A 144 -5.30 -26.20 -36.60
C ALA A 144 -4.94 -27.45 -35.75
N PRO A 145 -5.93 -28.10 -35.12
CA PRO A 145 -5.68 -29.22 -34.24
C PRO A 145 -4.93 -30.33 -34.99
N ALA A 146 -3.75 -30.68 -34.50
CA ALA A 146 -3.03 -31.87 -34.95
C ALA A 146 -3.86 -33.10 -34.58
N THR A 147 -4.27 -33.84 -35.61
CA THR A 147 -4.98 -35.11 -35.54
C THR A 147 -4.27 -36.06 -34.56
N ALA A 148 -4.98 -36.44 -33.49
CA ALA A 148 -4.48 -37.37 -32.49
C ALA A 148 -4.19 -38.75 -33.12
N ALA A 149 -2.98 -39.26 -32.87
CA ALA A 149 -2.60 -40.63 -33.18
C ALA A 149 -3.36 -41.62 -32.27
N PRO A 150 -3.86 -42.75 -32.79
CA PRO A 150 -4.61 -43.72 -32.00
C PRO A 150 -3.73 -44.44 -30.98
N ALA A 151 -4.27 -44.60 -29.77
CA ALA A 151 -3.65 -45.29 -28.64
C ALA A 151 -3.48 -46.80 -28.90
N ALA A 152 -2.29 -47.32 -28.58
CA ALA A 152 -2.01 -48.74 -28.56
C ALA A 152 -2.69 -49.42 -27.35
N PRO A 153 -3.24 -50.65 -27.51
CA PRO A 153 -3.87 -51.38 -26.41
C PRO A 153 -2.84 -51.93 -25.43
N SER A 154 -3.14 -51.74 -24.13
CA SER A 154 -2.32 -52.21 -23.01
C SER A 154 -2.58 -53.70 -22.76
N ALA A 155 -1.51 -54.50 -22.78
CA ALA A 155 -1.54 -55.92 -22.45
C ALA A 155 -1.54 -56.12 -20.92
N ALA A 156 -2.48 -56.92 -20.43
CA ALA A 156 -2.53 -57.39 -19.04
C ALA A 156 -1.50 -58.52 -18.83
N PRO A 157 -0.78 -58.56 -17.69
CA PRO A 157 -0.18 -59.79 -17.22
C PRO A 157 -1.13 -60.52 -16.27
N ALA A 158 -1.10 -61.85 -16.40
CA ALA A 158 -1.79 -62.83 -15.58
C ALA A 158 -0.97 -63.23 -14.35
N GLU A 159 -1.71 -63.79 -13.39
CA GLU A 159 -1.34 -64.50 -12.15
C GLU A 159 -1.18 -63.68 -10.86
#